data_AF-A0A2V5MF68-F1
#
_entry.id   AF-A0A2V5MF68-F1
#
_cell.length_a   1.000
_cell.length_b   1.000
_cell.length_c   1.000
_cell.angle_alpha   90.00
_cell.angle_beta   90.00
_cell.angle_gamma   90.00
#
_symmetry.space_group_name_H-M   'P 1'
#
loop_
_entity.id
_entity.type
_entity.pdbx_description
1 polymer ?
#
loop_
_entity_poly.entity_id
_entity_poly.type
_entity_poly.pdbx_seq_one_letter_code
_entity_poly.pdbx_strand_id
1 'polypeptide(L)'
;MKAFVSESLICALALGMIFIGRLNAQTPSADTERYGPYPTNYKETITQWLNKQLIDPDSARIEWAGEPKPSDLGKGSEAVSGYLVNFTVNARNRFGSYTGKQKHSVLIRNGEVIKSMGFGY
;
A
#
# COMPACT_ATOMS: atom_id res chain seq x y z
N MET A 1 -31.34 0.32 -62.25
CA MET A 1 -31.17 1.03 -60.97
C MET A 1 -30.44 0.11 -60.00
N LYS A 2 -29.36 0.61 -59.37
CA LYS A 2 -28.58 0.07 -58.23
C LYS A 2 -27.80 -1.23 -58.52
N ALA A 3 -26.49 -1.28 -58.79
CA ALA A 3 -25.30 -0.51 -58.39
C ALA A 3 -24.69 -0.91 -57.02
N PHE A 4 -23.42 -1.32 -57.11
CA PHE A 4 -22.32 -1.29 -56.13
C PHE A 4 -22.11 -2.43 -55.12
N VAL A 5 -21.15 -3.28 -55.49
CA VAL A 5 -20.21 -4.01 -54.62
C VAL A 5 -19.40 -2.99 -53.82
N SER A 6 -19.20 -3.21 -52.51
CA SER A 6 -18.17 -2.53 -51.74
C SER A 6 -17.51 -3.50 -50.76
N GLU A 7 -16.38 -4.05 -51.18
CA GLU A 7 -15.32 -4.49 -50.28
C GLU A 7 -14.82 -3.27 -49.51
N SER A 8 -14.87 -3.29 -48.18
CA SER A 8 -14.10 -2.35 -47.36
C SER A 8 -13.85 -2.94 -45.98
N LEU A 9 -12.63 -3.44 -45.87
CA LEU A 9 -11.71 -3.18 -44.77
C LEU A 9 -12.02 -3.82 -43.40
N ILE A 10 -11.35 -4.95 -43.22
CA ILE A 10 -10.95 -5.53 -41.94
C ILE A 10 -10.25 -4.44 -41.10
N CYS A 11 -10.90 -3.96 -40.03
CA CYS A 11 -10.22 -3.22 -38.96
C CYS A 11 -10.06 -4.14 -37.75
N ALA A 12 -8.99 -4.94 -37.78
CA ALA A 12 -8.51 -5.66 -36.60
C ALA A 12 -7.91 -4.65 -35.61
N LEU A 13 -8.69 -4.20 -34.63
CA LEU A 13 -8.15 -3.53 -33.44
C LEU A 13 -7.68 -4.60 -32.45
N ALA A 14 -6.45 -5.09 -32.66
CA ALA A 14 -5.71 -5.79 -31.62
C ALA A 14 -5.24 -4.77 -30.59
N LEU A 15 -6.09 -4.46 -29.61
CA LEU A 15 -5.66 -3.79 -28.38
C LEU A 15 -4.78 -4.77 -27.62
N GLY A 16 -3.46 -4.58 -27.77
CA GLY A 16 -2.44 -5.38 -27.13
C GLY A 16 -2.68 -5.47 -25.63
N MET A 17 -2.83 -6.70 -25.12
CA MET A 17 -2.67 -6.95 -23.70
C MET A 17 -1.22 -6.61 -23.35
N ILE A 18 -1.01 -5.43 -22.77
CA ILE A 18 0.26 -5.10 -22.15
C ILE A 18 0.37 -6.01 -20.93
N PHE A 19 1.08 -7.13 -21.09
CA PHE A 19 1.57 -7.92 -19.97
C PHE A 19 2.53 -7.00 -19.21
N ILE A 20 2.03 -6.38 -18.14
CA ILE A 20 2.88 -5.63 -17.22
C ILE A 20 3.79 -6.68 -16.58
N GLY A 21 5.00 -6.83 -17.15
CA GLY A 21 6.04 -7.65 -16.56
C GLY A 21 6.23 -7.19 -15.13
N ARG A 22 6.00 -8.10 -14.18
CA ARG A 22 6.29 -7.81 -12.77
C ARG A 22 7.79 -7.56 -12.66
N LEU A 23 8.18 -6.31 -12.46
CA LEU A 23 9.49 -5.96 -11.94
C LEU A 23 9.63 -6.69 -10.60
N ASN A 24 10.39 -7.78 -10.57
CA ASN A 24 10.81 -8.41 -9.33
C ASN A 24 11.74 -7.42 -8.63
N ALA A 25 11.16 -6.54 -7.80
CA ALA A 25 11.91 -5.84 -6.78
C ALA A 25 12.55 -6.92 -5.90
N GLN A 26 13.86 -7.12 -6.09
CA GLN A 26 14.65 -8.08 -5.32
C GLN A 26 14.50 -7.71 -3.85
N THR A 27 13.68 -8.49 -3.18
CA THR A 27 13.28 -8.25 -1.82
C THR A 27 14.44 -8.64 -0.91
N PRO A 28 14.78 -7.86 0.14
CA PRO A 28 15.76 -8.30 1.11
C PRO A 28 15.34 -9.67 1.64
N SER A 29 16.23 -10.68 1.51
CA SER A 29 15.99 -12.04 2.01
C SER A 29 16.00 -12.01 3.55
N ALA A 30 14.85 -11.66 4.12
CA ALA A 30 14.61 -11.77 5.55
C ALA A 30 14.05 -13.17 5.86
N ASP A 31 14.28 -13.63 7.09
CA ASP A 31 13.70 -14.86 7.62
C ASP A 31 12.16 -14.81 7.52
N THR A 32 11.62 -15.51 6.52
CA THR A 32 10.18 -15.52 6.21
C THR A 32 9.38 -16.21 7.31
N GLU A 33 9.98 -17.17 8.03
CA GLU A 33 9.33 -17.84 9.15
C GLU A 33 9.11 -16.87 10.32
N ARG A 34 10.14 -16.06 10.61
CA ARG A 34 10.09 -15.05 11.68
C ARG A 34 9.23 -13.84 11.32
N TYR A 35 9.44 -13.22 10.17
CA TYR A 35 8.83 -11.93 9.81
C TYR A 35 7.58 -12.04 8.92
N GLY A 36 7.27 -13.23 8.41
CA GLY A 36 6.26 -13.43 7.37
C GLY A 36 6.78 -13.08 5.96
N PRO A 37 5.93 -13.20 4.92
CA PRO A 37 6.29 -12.77 3.57
C PRO A 37 6.42 -11.25 3.52
N TYR A 38 7.35 -10.77 2.69
CA TYR A 38 7.52 -9.33 2.49
C TYR A 38 6.23 -8.70 1.93
N PRO A 39 5.77 -7.57 2.50
CA PRO A 39 4.50 -6.96 2.12
C PRO A 39 4.66 -6.12 0.85
N THR A 40 4.60 -6.77 -0.33
CA THR A 40 4.71 -6.10 -1.63
C THR A 40 3.66 -4.99 -1.83
N ASN A 41 2.46 -5.16 -1.27
CA ASN A 41 1.36 -4.20 -1.35
C ASN A 41 1.20 -3.33 -0.09
N TYR A 42 2.27 -3.11 0.68
CA TYR A 42 2.20 -2.40 1.96
C TYR A 42 1.50 -1.03 1.91
N LYS A 43 1.64 -0.29 0.81
CA LYS A 43 0.98 1.02 0.65
C LYS A 43 -0.54 0.88 0.64
N GLU A 44 -1.07 -0.11 -0.06
CA GLU A 44 -2.50 -0.39 -0.10
C GLU A 44 -3.00 -0.89 1.27
N THR A 45 -2.28 -1.84 1.88
CA THR A 45 -2.58 -2.32 3.23
C THR A 45 -2.68 -1.18 4.24
N ILE A 46 -1.71 -0.25 4.22
CA ILE A 46 -1.69 0.91 5.12
C ILE A 46 -2.82 1.88 4.79
N THR A 47 -3.09 2.17 3.52
CA THR A 47 -4.22 3.04 3.13
C THR A 47 -5.56 2.46 3.59
N GLN A 48 -5.80 1.17 3.38
CA GLN A 48 -7.02 0.50 3.86
C GLN A 48 -7.14 0.53 5.38
N TRP A 49 -6.01 0.38 6.09
CA TRP A 49 -5.99 0.50 7.54
C TRP A 49 -6.27 1.94 7.99
N LEU A 50 -5.66 2.96 7.36
CA LEU A 50 -5.90 4.38 7.63
C LEU A 50 -7.35 4.79 7.38
N ASN A 51 -8.02 4.21 6.38
CA ASN A 51 -9.44 4.44 6.13
C ASN A 51 -10.33 4.11 7.34
N LYS A 52 -9.85 3.25 8.25
CA LYS A 52 -10.53 2.89 9.49
C LYS A 52 -10.07 3.72 10.69
N GLN A 53 -8.93 4.41 10.60
CA GLN A 53 -8.34 5.18 11.72
C GLN A 53 -8.63 6.69 11.63
N LEU A 54 -8.68 7.25 10.42
CA LEU A 54 -8.77 8.70 10.21
C LEU A 54 -10.23 9.18 10.25
N ILE A 55 -10.44 10.41 10.74
CA ILE A 55 -11.76 11.06 10.75
C ILE A 55 -12.23 11.39 9.32
N ASP A 56 -11.35 11.94 8.50
CA ASP A 56 -11.60 12.22 7.07
C ASP A 56 -10.55 11.47 6.23
N PRO A 57 -10.76 10.18 5.93
CA PRO A 57 -9.78 9.36 5.25
C PRO A 57 -9.53 9.80 3.80
N ASP A 58 -10.54 10.35 3.12
CA ASP A 58 -10.41 10.84 1.73
C ASP A 58 -9.49 12.06 1.62
N SER A 59 -9.25 12.76 2.74
CA SER A 59 -8.29 13.87 2.81
C SER A 59 -6.84 13.45 3.01
N ALA A 60 -6.57 12.18 3.28
CA ALA A 60 -5.26 11.72 3.73
C ALA A 60 -4.16 11.97 2.69
N ARG A 61 -3.11 12.64 3.13
CA ARG A 61 -1.87 12.83 2.36
C ARG A 61 -0.76 12.05 3.03
N ILE A 62 -0.25 11.02 2.35
CA ILE A 62 0.74 10.09 2.91
C ILE A 62 2.10 10.33 2.25
N GLU A 63 3.12 10.53 3.07
CA GLU A 63 4.52 10.62 2.66
C GLU A 63 5.27 9.39 3.21
N TRP A 64 5.74 8.51 2.32
CA TRP A 64 6.40 7.27 2.68
C TRP A 64 7.87 7.52 3.06
N ALA A 65 8.30 7.02 4.23
CA ALA A 65 9.68 7.18 4.72
C ALA A 65 10.53 5.92 4.45
N GLY A 66 10.44 5.40 3.23
CA GLY A 66 11.18 4.24 2.76
C GLY A 66 10.36 2.95 2.68
N GLU A 67 11.05 1.88 2.31
CA GLU A 67 10.48 0.54 2.15
C GLU A 67 10.32 -0.20 3.49
N PRO A 68 9.44 -1.22 3.56
CA PRO A 68 9.30 -2.10 4.72
C PRO A 68 10.62 -2.72 5.17
N LYS A 69 10.92 -2.65 6.47
CA LYS A 69 12.14 -3.23 7.06
C LYS A 69 11.78 -4.30 8.11
N PRO A 70 12.43 -5.48 8.10
CA PRO A 70 12.19 -6.48 9.14
C PRO A 70 12.52 -5.88 10.52
N SER A 71 11.65 -6.12 11.50
CA SER A 71 11.76 -5.54 12.84
C SER A 71 11.00 -6.38 13.87
N ASP A 72 11.53 -6.41 15.09
CA ASP A 72 10.84 -6.93 16.26
C ASP A 72 10.41 -5.76 17.14
N LEU A 73 9.15 -5.76 17.55
CA LEU A 73 8.59 -4.74 18.45
C LEU A 73 8.09 -5.37 19.74
N GLY A 74 8.62 -4.92 20.87
CA GLY A 74 8.29 -5.43 22.20
C GLY A 74 9.54 -5.94 22.92
N LYS A 75 9.34 -6.63 24.05
CA LYS A 75 10.42 -7.26 24.84
C LYS A 75 9.97 -8.64 25.28
N GLY A 76 10.92 -9.58 25.36
CA GLY A 76 10.66 -10.94 25.86
C GLY A 76 9.61 -11.68 25.02
N SER A 77 8.70 -12.38 25.70
CA SER A 77 7.64 -13.18 25.08
C SER A 77 6.55 -12.36 24.36
N GLU A 78 6.51 -11.05 24.56
CA GLU A 78 5.56 -10.14 23.89
C GLU A 78 6.13 -9.52 22.60
N ALA A 79 7.38 -9.85 22.25
CA ALA A 79 7.99 -9.37 21.03
C ALA A 79 7.21 -9.90 19.81
N VAL A 80 6.74 -8.98 18.97
CA VAL A 80 6.09 -9.32 17.71
C VAL A 80 7.00 -8.94 16.56
N SER A 81 7.27 -9.90 15.69
CA SER A 81 8.10 -9.75 14.50
C SER A 81 7.25 -9.45 13.27
N GLY A 82 7.73 -8.57 12.40
CA GLY A 82 7.13 -8.29 11.10
C GLY A 82 7.95 -7.27 10.31
N TYR A 83 7.29 -6.58 9.38
CA TYR A 83 7.89 -5.52 8.58
C TYR A 83 7.41 -4.14 9.04
N LEU A 84 8.33 -3.35 9.57
CA LEU A 84 8.10 -1.98 9.99
C LEU A 84 8.08 -1.05 8.79
N VAL A 85 7.01 -0.27 8.65
CA VAL A 85 6.88 0.78 7.65
C VAL A 85 6.71 2.11 8.35
N ASN A 86 7.54 3.08 8.00
CA ASN A 86 7.47 4.45 8.52
C ASN A 86 6.84 5.37 7.47
N PHE A 87 5.95 6.26 7.90
CA PHE A 87 5.31 7.24 7.03
C PHE A 87 4.87 8.46 7.81
N THR A 88 4.59 9.54 7.09
CA THR A 88 3.94 10.74 7.62
C THR A 88 2.55 10.84 7.01
N VAL A 89 1.55 11.15 7.81
CA VAL A 89 0.19 11.41 7.34
C VAL A 89 -0.24 12.82 7.73
N ASN A 90 -0.98 13.48 6.85
CA ASN A 90 -1.70 14.71 7.16
C ASN A 90 -3.13 14.56 6.64
N ALA A 91 -4.11 14.67 7.54
CA ALA A 91 -5.54 14.49 7.23
C ALA A 91 -6.36 15.56 7.95
N ARG A 92 -7.59 15.78 7.50
CA ARG A 92 -8.51 16.72 8.13
C ARG A 92 -9.13 16.11 9.40
N ASN A 93 -9.32 16.97 10.39
CA ASN A 93 -10.09 16.66 11.59
C ASN A 93 -11.60 16.87 11.36
N ARG A 94 -12.39 16.63 12.41
CA ARG A 94 -13.86 16.81 12.37
C ARG A 94 -14.33 18.23 12.05
N PHE A 95 -13.46 19.24 12.13
CA PHE A 95 -13.75 20.63 11.82
C PHE A 95 -13.32 21.02 10.39
N GLY A 96 -12.84 20.06 9.58
CA GLY A 96 -12.42 20.29 8.20
C GLY A 96 -11.01 20.89 8.03
N SER A 97 -10.28 21.10 9.13
CA SER A 97 -8.89 21.60 9.09
C SER A 97 -7.90 20.45 9.14
N TYR A 98 -6.79 20.57 8.41
CA TYR A 98 -5.68 19.61 8.49
C TYR A 98 -5.05 19.60 9.89
N THR A 99 -4.76 18.41 10.41
CA THR A 99 -4.12 18.23 11.73
C THR A 99 -2.63 18.57 11.72
N GLY A 100 -2.03 18.70 10.54
CA GLY A 100 -0.58 18.85 10.37
C GLY A 100 0.08 17.52 10.06
N LYS A 101 1.37 17.56 9.70
CA LYS A 101 2.15 16.36 9.37
C LYS A 101 2.47 15.57 10.63
N GLN A 102 1.96 14.34 10.73
CA GLN A 102 2.16 13.45 11.86
C GLN A 102 2.94 12.20 11.43
N LYS A 103 4.03 11.89 12.13
CA LYS A 103 4.86 10.71 11.85
C LYS A 103 4.27 9.50 12.55
N HIS A 104 4.17 8.41 11.81
CA HIS A 104 3.69 7.14 12.31
C HIS A 104 4.50 5.98 11.76
N SER A 105 4.32 4.84 12.42
CA SER A 105 4.86 3.58 11.95
C SER A 105 3.84 2.46 12.16
N VAL A 106 3.84 1.48 11.27
CA VAL A 106 3.09 0.24 11.45
C VAL A 106 4.00 -0.97 11.29
N LEU A 107 3.68 -2.04 12.00
CA LEU A 107 4.25 -3.35 11.78
C LEU A 107 3.26 -4.18 10.96
N ILE A 108 3.70 -4.69 9.82
CA ILE A 108 2.91 -5.54 8.93
C ILE A 108 3.43 -6.97 9.00
N ARG A 109 2.53 -7.94 9.15
CA ARG A 109 2.85 -9.37 9.00
C ARG A 109 1.69 -10.05 8.26
N ASN A 110 2.01 -10.93 7.32
CA ASN A 110 1.01 -11.67 6.55
C ASN A 110 -0.05 -10.77 5.85
N GLY A 111 0.37 -9.60 5.38
CA GLY A 111 -0.51 -8.65 4.68
C GLY A 111 -1.39 -7.80 5.58
N GLU A 112 -1.25 -7.88 6.90
CA GLU A 112 -2.07 -7.17 7.87
C GLU A 112 -1.24 -6.24 8.77
N VAL A 113 -1.82 -5.10 9.15
CA VAL A 113 -1.25 -4.23 10.20
C VAL A 113 -1.53 -4.87 11.56
N ILE A 114 -0.47 -5.36 12.20
CA ILE A 114 -0.54 -6.06 13.50
C ILE A 114 -0.16 -5.16 14.68
N LYS A 115 0.50 -4.03 14.42
CA LYS A 115 0.85 -3.02 15.44
C LYS A 115 0.99 -1.65 14.79
N SER A 116 0.64 -0.59 15.53
CA SER A 116 0.84 0.80 15.12
C SER A 116 1.51 1.60 16.23
N MET A 117 2.35 2.57 15.86
CA MET A 117 3.01 3.49 16.78
C MET A 117 2.81 4.93 16.31
N GLY A 118 2.68 5.84 17.26
CA GLY A 118 2.36 7.24 17.02
C GLY A 118 0.88 7.50 16.73
N PHE A 119 0.04 6.47 16.66
CA PHE A 119 -1.41 6.61 16.67
C PHE A 119 -1.90 6.52 18.12
N GLY A 120 -2.37 7.64 18.65
CA GLY A 120 -3.03 7.73 19.95
C GLY A 120 -4.40 8.36 19.74
N TYR A 121 -5.42 7.72 20.31
CA TYR A 121 -6.76 8.30 20.44
C TYR A 121 -6.83 9.11 21.73
#